data_AF-A0A2R2W9R4-F1
#
_entry.id   AF-A0A2R2W9R4-F1
#
_cell.length_a   1.000
_cell.length_b   1.000
_cell.length_c   1.000
_cell.angle_alpha   90.00
_cell.angle_beta   90.00
_cell.angle_gamma   90.00
#
_symmetry.space_group_name_H-M   'P 1'
#
loop_
_entity.id
_entity.type
_entity.pdbx_description
1 polymer ?
#
loop_
_entity_poly.entity_id
_entity_poly.type
_entity_poly.pdbx_seq_one_letter_code
_entity_poly.pdbx_strand_id
1 'polypeptide(L)'
;MTPDLRSPLVRSAAGNLVRTAPRSPALRAAGAAVVVAALTVLTGCTGSTAPRADTSASPRAGATGQASPRPSGVGALTSTPLTVPCDELAPAAAVSAAYGGMTLDGTPTAPADSDAAVIEAEGGTVCSWTGQAGATMTLAVGSFDKASLTTLKNSLVTTSNPVPTYHGEGYFQLDGTTGIAEAFSDPYWIVALSGTFSEPGAAEPLVDQAISALAARG
;
A
#
# COMPACT_ATOMS: atom_id res chain seq x y z
N MET A 1 -35.17 46.59 32.55
CA MET A 1 -35.97 47.35 31.59
C MET A 1 -35.87 46.65 30.26
N THR A 2 -36.98 45.99 29.93
CA THR A 2 -37.61 45.68 28.63
C THR A 2 -36.81 45.58 27.30
N PRO A 3 -37.29 44.71 26.39
CA PRO A 3 -36.56 44.06 25.30
C PRO A 3 -36.90 44.63 23.90
N ASP A 4 -36.22 44.17 22.85
CA ASP A 4 -36.77 44.12 21.48
C ASP A 4 -35.89 43.15 20.65
N LEU A 5 -36.29 41.91 20.34
CA LEU A 5 -37.24 41.48 19.29
C LEU A 5 -37.03 42.21 17.95
N ARG A 6 -36.44 41.50 16.97
CA ARG A 6 -37.00 41.29 15.62
C ARG A 6 -35.98 40.63 14.69
N SER A 7 -36.21 39.35 14.41
CA SER A 7 -36.03 38.85 13.04
C SER A 7 -37.15 39.43 12.17
N PRO A 8 -36.91 39.64 10.87
CA PRO A 8 -37.45 38.67 9.93
C PRO A 8 -36.53 38.35 8.73
N LEU A 9 -36.67 37.11 8.27
CA LEU A 9 -36.84 36.68 6.88
C LEU A 9 -36.51 37.72 5.81
N VAL A 10 -35.74 37.32 4.78
CA VAL A 10 -36.17 37.50 3.37
C VAL A 10 -35.23 36.78 2.38
N ARG A 11 -35.89 35.96 1.56
CA ARG A 11 -35.59 35.53 0.18
C ARG A 11 -34.52 34.46 -0.09
N SER A 12 -35.06 33.24 -0.22
CA SER A 12 -34.83 32.38 -1.39
C SER A 12 -34.74 33.18 -2.69
N ALA A 13 -33.68 32.94 -3.45
CA ALA A 13 -33.66 33.09 -4.90
C ALA A 13 -33.41 31.71 -5.50
N ALA A 14 -34.47 31.14 -6.07
CA ALA A 14 -34.38 30.05 -7.01
C ALA A 14 -33.63 30.54 -8.26
N GLY A 15 -32.57 29.85 -8.63
CA GLY A 15 -31.79 30.08 -9.85
C GLY A 15 -31.53 28.75 -10.55
N ASN A 16 -32.60 28.15 -11.05
CA ASN A 16 -32.56 26.92 -11.84
C ASN A 16 -32.01 27.29 -13.24
N LEU A 17 -30.75 26.97 -13.52
CA LEU A 17 -30.23 26.99 -14.89
C LEU A 17 -29.70 25.61 -15.26
N VAL A 18 -30.65 24.81 -15.73
CA VAL A 18 -30.43 23.68 -16.62
C VAL A 18 -29.64 24.17 -17.84
N ARG A 19 -28.41 23.70 -18.01
CA ARG A 19 -27.71 23.72 -19.31
C ARG A 19 -27.57 22.28 -19.79
N THR A 20 -28.47 21.91 -20.67
CA THR A 20 -28.47 20.67 -21.45
C THR A 20 -27.66 20.85 -22.75
N ALA A 21 -26.88 19.80 -23.08
CA ALA A 21 -26.46 19.37 -24.42
C ALA A 21 -25.25 20.12 -25.06
N PRO A 22 -24.45 19.49 -25.97
CA PRO A 22 -24.76 18.29 -26.76
C PRO A 22 -23.87 17.06 -26.53
N ARG A 23 -24.52 15.90 -26.63
CA ARG A 23 -23.91 14.62 -26.98
C ARG A 23 -23.70 14.61 -28.49
N SER A 24 -22.49 14.29 -28.93
CA SER A 24 -22.21 13.97 -30.34
C SER A 24 -21.90 12.47 -30.48
N PRO A 25 -22.29 11.84 -31.60
CA PRO A 25 -22.35 10.39 -31.75
C PRO A 25 -21.12 9.80 -32.46
N ALA A 26 -20.69 8.64 -31.96
CA ALA A 26 -20.58 7.34 -32.65
C ALA A 26 -19.77 7.16 -33.97
N LEU A 27 -18.99 6.05 -33.93
CA LEU A 27 -18.77 5.02 -34.97
C LEU A 27 -17.44 4.98 -35.76
N ARG A 28 -16.68 3.91 -35.44
CA ARG A 28 -16.14 2.82 -36.30
C ARG A 28 -14.91 3.06 -37.20
N ALA A 29 -13.88 2.24 -36.94
CA ALA A 29 -13.44 1.11 -37.79
C ALA A 29 -12.40 0.30 -36.97
N ALA A 30 -12.59 -0.96 -36.58
CA ALA A 30 -12.56 -2.18 -37.41
C ALA A 30 -11.27 -2.31 -38.26
N GLY A 31 -10.24 -2.93 -37.68
CA GLY A 31 -9.05 -3.42 -38.38
C GLY A 31 -8.70 -4.80 -37.85
N ALA A 32 -8.87 -5.81 -38.71
CA ALA A 32 -8.72 -7.23 -38.41
C ALA A 32 -7.35 -7.77 -38.85
N ALA A 33 -6.97 -8.88 -38.20
CA ALA A 33 -6.08 -9.96 -38.65
C ALA A 33 -4.57 -9.68 -38.78
N VAL A 34 -3.73 -10.50 -38.12
CA VAL A 34 -3.05 -11.66 -38.73
C VAL A 34 -2.67 -12.66 -37.61
N VAL A 35 -3.00 -13.92 -37.85
CA VAL A 35 -2.60 -15.12 -37.11
C VAL A 35 -1.21 -15.55 -37.56
N VAL A 36 -0.29 -15.82 -36.63
CA VAL A 36 0.81 -16.77 -36.86
C VAL A 36 0.94 -17.67 -35.63
N ALA A 37 0.44 -18.89 -35.78
CA ALA A 37 0.70 -20.00 -34.88
C ALA A 37 2.08 -20.58 -35.20
N ALA A 38 2.97 -20.64 -34.22
CA ALA A 38 4.21 -21.40 -34.31
C ALA A 38 4.20 -22.48 -33.22
N LEU A 39 3.72 -23.66 -33.59
CA LEU A 39 3.90 -24.90 -32.86
C LEU A 39 5.38 -25.31 -32.98
N THR A 40 6.11 -25.29 -31.87
CA THR A 40 7.40 -25.98 -31.78
C THR A 40 7.23 -27.18 -30.86
N VAL A 41 7.26 -28.36 -31.49
CA VAL A 41 7.25 -29.66 -30.82
C VAL A 41 8.71 -30.03 -30.57
N LEU A 42 9.16 -30.02 -29.31
CA LEU A 42 10.46 -30.59 -28.95
C LEU A 42 10.26 -32.02 -28.47
N THR A 43 10.69 -32.96 -29.31
CA THR A 43 10.79 -34.40 -29.01
C THR A 43 12.27 -34.78 -28.79
N GLY A 44 12.51 -35.72 -27.88
CA GLY A 44 13.79 -36.41 -27.64
C GLY A 44 14.65 -35.79 -26.53
N CYS A 45 15.32 -36.53 -25.64
CA CYS A 45 15.84 -37.88 -25.75
C CYS A 45 15.89 -38.64 -24.41
N THR A 46 15.90 -39.96 -24.54
CA THR A 46 16.04 -41.01 -23.53
C THR A 46 17.50 -41.24 -23.10
N GLY A 47 17.71 -41.60 -21.83
CA GLY A 47 18.95 -42.21 -21.32
C GLY A 47 18.87 -42.36 -19.80
N SER A 48 18.38 -43.49 -19.29
CA SER A 48 19.13 -44.67 -18.85
C SER A 48 19.93 -44.50 -17.55
N THR A 49 19.39 -45.21 -16.55
CA THR A 49 20.04 -45.92 -15.44
C THR A 49 20.62 -45.13 -14.25
N ALA A 50 19.98 -45.35 -13.11
CA ALA A 50 20.40 -44.94 -11.78
C ALA A 50 21.71 -45.60 -11.31
N PRO A 51 22.44 -44.91 -10.42
CA PRO A 51 23.04 -45.54 -9.26
C PRO A 51 22.43 -44.99 -7.97
N ARG A 52 22.17 -45.92 -7.04
CA ARG A 52 21.78 -45.69 -5.66
C ARG A 52 23.04 -45.65 -4.80
N ALA A 53 23.27 -44.56 -4.10
CA ALA A 53 24.16 -44.37 -2.94
C ALA A 53 24.14 -42.86 -2.62
N ASP A 54 24.07 -42.33 -1.41
CA ASP A 54 23.92 -42.88 -0.08
C ASP A 54 23.22 -41.79 0.76
N THR A 55 22.46 -42.22 1.75
CA THR A 55 21.79 -41.35 2.72
C THR A 55 22.85 -40.61 3.54
N SER A 56 22.98 -39.30 3.34
CA SER A 56 23.59 -38.40 4.33
C SER A 56 22.58 -37.31 4.66
N ALA A 57 21.70 -37.62 5.62
CA ALA A 57 20.85 -36.64 6.25
C ALA A 57 21.73 -35.75 7.14
N SER A 58 22.18 -34.62 6.60
CA SER A 58 22.67 -33.53 7.43
C SER A 58 21.46 -32.86 8.06
N PRO A 59 21.33 -32.80 9.40
CA PRO A 59 20.28 -32.00 10.02
C PRO A 59 20.62 -30.54 9.73
N ARG A 60 19.89 -29.91 8.81
CA ARG A 60 19.93 -28.45 8.70
C ARG A 60 19.23 -27.93 9.95
N ALA A 61 20.05 -27.45 10.88
CA ALA A 61 19.61 -26.71 12.06
C ALA A 61 18.48 -25.75 11.64
N GLY A 62 17.39 -25.78 12.41
CA GLY A 62 16.27 -24.89 12.21
C GLY A 62 16.77 -23.47 12.06
N ALA A 63 16.36 -22.82 10.97
CA ALA A 63 16.42 -21.38 10.90
C ALA A 63 15.50 -20.88 12.02
N THR A 64 16.07 -20.61 13.18
CA THR A 64 15.49 -19.68 14.13
C THR A 64 15.32 -18.39 13.36
N GLY A 65 14.08 -18.04 13.02
CA GLY A 65 13.75 -16.71 12.54
C GLY A 65 14.30 -15.74 13.56
N GLN A 66 15.42 -15.13 13.22
CA GLN A 66 15.99 -14.06 14.02
C GLN A 66 15.10 -12.88 13.73
N ALA A 67 14.14 -12.64 14.62
CA ALA A 67 13.36 -11.41 14.61
C ALA A 67 14.34 -10.25 14.43
N SER A 68 14.17 -9.50 13.35
CA SER A 68 14.85 -8.26 13.13
C SER A 68 14.60 -7.38 14.34
N PRO A 69 15.67 -6.84 14.91
CA PRO A 69 15.52 -5.93 16.02
C PRO A 69 14.66 -4.75 15.54
N ARG A 70 13.67 -4.36 16.34
CA ARG A 70 13.16 -2.98 16.40
C ARG A 70 14.31 -2.05 16.04
N PRO A 71 14.17 -1.07 15.12
CA PRO A 71 15.27 -0.19 14.75
C PRO A 71 15.95 0.27 16.04
N SER A 72 17.18 -0.16 16.24
CA SER A 72 17.82 -0.09 17.54
C SER A 72 18.12 1.38 17.82
N GLY A 73 17.25 2.04 18.58
CA GLY A 73 17.35 3.47 18.86
C GLY A 73 16.02 4.22 18.98
N VAL A 74 14.91 3.67 18.48
CA VAL A 74 13.58 4.29 18.66
C VAL A 74 13.11 3.98 20.09
N GLY A 75 12.94 5.02 20.91
CA GLY A 75 12.34 4.91 22.25
C GLY A 75 10.96 4.24 22.21
N ALA A 76 10.35 4.00 23.37
CA ALA A 76 8.98 3.45 23.43
C ALA A 76 8.05 4.33 22.57
N LEU A 77 7.32 3.69 21.65
CA LEU A 77 6.30 4.36 20.84
C LEU A 77 5.00 4.34 21.65
N THR A 78 4.24 5.43 21.56
CA THR A 78 2.90 5.51 22.13
C THR A 78 1.92 5.52 20.97
N SER A 79 1.11 4.48 20.87
CA SER A 79 0.08 4.35 19.85
C SER A 79 -1.34 4.49 20.44
N THR A 80 -2.29 4.82 19.56
CA THR A 80 -3.72 4.60 19.78
C THR A 80 -4.18 3.51 18.82
N PRO A 81 -4.89 2.46 19.29
CA PRO A 81 -5.39 1.41 18.40
C PRO A 81 -6.18 1.99 17.23
N LEU A 82 -5.85 1.54 16.02
CA LEU A 82 -6.44 2.02 14.78
C LEU A 82 -7.03 0.84 14.00
N THR A 83 -8.35 0.87 13.82
CA THR A 83 -9.06 -0.10 12.97
C THR A 83 -9.78 0.67 11.87
N VAL A 84 -9.21 0.63 10.67
CA VAL A 84 -9.82 1.15 9.44
C VAL A 84 -9.97 0.00 8.44
N PRO A 85 -11.14 -0.20 7.81
CA PRO A 85 -11.27 -1.24 6.80
C PRO A 85 -10.29 -1.02 5.63
N CYS A 86 -9.70 -2.10 5.12
CA CYS A 86 -8.75 -2.02 4.01
C CYS A 86 -9.38 -1.46 2.72
N ASP A 87 -10.68 -1.69 2.50
CA ASP A 87 -11.42 -1.11 1.39
C ASP A 87 -11.66 0.39 1.55
N GLU A 88 -11.59 0.92 2.77
CA GLU A 88 -11.60 2.36 3.04
C GLU A 88 -10.21 2.97 2.81
N LEU A 89 -9.14 2.34 3.33
CA LEU A 89 -7.77 2.81 3.17
C LEU A 89 -7.29 2.77 1.72
N ALA A 90 -7.66 1.73 0.98
CA ALA A 90 -7.24 1.51 -0.39
C ALA A 90 -8.33 0.74 -1.14
N PRO A 91 -9.33 1.45 -1.70
CA PRO A 91 -10.44 0.83 -2.41
C PRO A 91 -9.96 -0.12 -3.51
N ALA A 92 -10.57 -1.31 -3.59
CA ALA A 92 -10.14 -2.36 -4.51
C ALA A 92 -10.08 -1.89 -5.98
N ALA A 93 -10.99 -1.00 -6.39
CA ALA A 93 -10.98 -0.42 -7.72
C ALA A 93 -9.76 0.50 -7.96
N ALA A 94 -9.35 1.28 -6.97
CA ALA A 94 -8.17 2.14 -7.05
C ALA A 94 -6.88 1.31 -7.08
N VAL A 95 -6.78 0.30 -6.20
CA VAL A 95 -5.67 -0.65 -6.19
C VAL A 95 -5.57 -1.39 -7.52
N SER A 96 -6.68 -1.88 -8.07
CA SER A 96 -6.68 -2.58 -9.36
C SER A 96 -6.29 -1.69 -10.53
N ALA A 97 -6.65 -0.40 -10.47
CA ALA A 97 -6.29 0.57 -11.51
C ALA A 97 -4.80 0.90 -11.52
N ALA A 98 -4.16 0.97 -10.34
CA ALA A 98 -2.74 1.25 -10.20
C ALA A 98 -1.85 -0.02 -10.31
N TYR A 99 -2.34 -1.16 -9.80
CA TYR A 99 -1.60 -2.40 -9.63
C TYR A 99 -2.43 -3.57 -10.19
N GLY A 100 -2.48 -3.66 -11.52
CA GLY A 100 -3.31 -4.64 -12.22
C GLY A 100 -3.14 -6.07 -11.68
N GLY A 101 -4.27 -6.74 -11.40
CA GLY A 101 -4.29 -8.13 -10.96
C GLY A 101 -4.02 -8.36 -9.47
N MET A 102 -3.92 -7.30 -8.65
CA MET A 102 -3.85 -7.40 -7.19
C MET A 102 -5.23 -7.70 -6.58
N THR A 103 -5.28 -8.68 -5.68
CA THR A 103 -6.48 -9.07 -4.94
C THR A 103 -6.23 -8.89 -3.45
N LEU A 104 -7.17 -8.29 -2.73
CA LEU A 104 -7.05 -8.07 -1.28
C LEU A 104 -7.06 -9.41 -0.54
N ASP A 105 -6.11 -9.60 0.37
CA ASP A 105 -6.04 -10.77 1.23
C ASP A 105 -7.01 -10.63 2.40
N GLY A 106 -7.79 -11.68 2.69
CA GLY A 106 -8.79 -11.66 3.77
C GLY A 106 -8.20 -11.81 5.19
N THR A 107 -6.93 -12.19 5.29
CA THR A 107 -6.19 -12.36 6.55
C THR A 107 -4.79 -11.78 6.38
N PRO A 108 -4.67 -10.45 6.22
CA PRO A 108 -3.38 -9.82 6.01
C PRO A 108 -2.49 -10.00 7.24
N THR A 109 -1.19 -10.10 7.01
CA THR A 109 -0.17 -10.13 8.05
C THR A 109 1.00 -9.29 7.57
N ALA A 110 1.56 -8.46 8.44
CA ALA A 110 2.72 -7.67 8.06
C ALA A 110 3.91 -8.62 7.81
N PRO A 111 4.75 -8.34 6.81
CA PRO A 111 6.03 -9.01 6.69
C PRO A 111 6.78 -8.86 8.01
N ALA A 112 7.28 -9.96 8.55
CA ALA A 112 8.14 -9.91 9.71
C ALA A 112 9.28 -8.93 9.46
N ASP A 113 9.82 -8.37 10.53
CA ASP A 113 11.07 -7.60 10.44
C ASP A 113 10.95 -6.28 9.67
N SER A 114 9.73 -5.81 9.47
CA SER A 114 9.42 -4.56 8.76
C SER A 114 8.75 -3.53 9.67
N ASP A 115 8.76 -2.28 9.24
CA ASP A 115 8.02 -1.20 9.90
C ASP A 115 6.50 -1.44 9.89
N ALA A 116 5.98 -2.17 8.91
CA ALA A 116 4.59 -2.62 8.90
C ALA A 116 4.29 -3.59 10.08
N ALA A 117 5.25 -4.44 10.47
CA ALA A 117 5.10 -5.31 11.64
C ALA A 117 5.18 -4.53 12.95
N VAL A 118 5.92 -3.42 13.00
CA VAL A 118 5.88 -2.49 14.13
C VAL A 118 4.49 -1.87 14.25
N ILE A 119 3.91 -1.38 13.15
CA ILE A 119 2.55 -0.86 13.14
C ILE A 119 1.52 -1.90 13.60
N GLU A 120 1.63 -3.14 13.11
CA GLU A 120 0.75 -4.24 13.51
C GLU A 120 0.84 -4.52 15.02
N ALA A 121 2.06 -4.62 15.55
CA ALA A 121 2.30 -4.86 16.98
C ALA A 121 1.79 -3.74 17.88
N GLU A 122 1.80 -2.50 17.39
CA GLU A 122 1.29 -1.31 18.08
C GLU A 122 -0.21 -1.07 17.85
N GLY A 123 -0.94 -2.06 17.30
CA GLY A 123 -2.40 -2.03 17.15
C GLY A 123 -2.91 -1.25 15.94
N GLY A 124 -2.08 -1.11 14.90
CA GLY A 124 -2.48 -0.53 13.62
C GLY A 124 -3.23 -1.50 12.71
N THR A 125 -3.68 -0.96 11.57
CA THR A 125 -4.34 -1.73 10.51
C THR A 125 -3.29 -2.17 9.49
N VAL A 126 -3.33 -3.44 9.10
CA VAL A 126 -2.53 -3.99 7.99
C VAL A 126 -3.46 -4.48 6.88
N CYS A 127 -3.11 -4.15 5.66
CA CYS A 127 -3.74 -4.60 4.42
C CYS A 127 -2.67 -5.24 3.55
N SER A 128 -2.98 -6.36 2.91
CA SER A 128 -2.10 -6.97 1.94
C SER A 128 -2.87 -7.39 0.70
N TRP A 129 -2.17 -7.37 -0.42
CA TRP A 129 -2.68 -7.83 -1.70
C TRP A 129 -1.73 -8.83 -2.31
N THR A 130 -2.31 -9.82 -2.97
CA THR A 130 -1.60 -10.82 -3.76
C THR A 130 -1.93 -10.70 -5.24
N GLY A 131 -0.90 -10.79 -6.08
CA GLY A 131 -0.98 -10.71 -7.53
C GLY A 131 -0.49 -11.97 -8.22
N GLN A 132 -0.38 -11.90 -9.55
CA GLN A 132 0.16 -12.99 -10.35
C GLN A 132 1.62 -13.30 -9.97
N ALA A 133 2.02 -14.55 -10.15
CA ALA A 133 3.38 -15.04 -9.86
C ALA A 133 3.85 -14.79 -8.40
N GLY A 134 2.92 -14.59 -7.46
CA GLY A 134 3.23 -14.39 -6.05
C GLY A 134 3.69 -12.98 -5.69
N ALA A 135 3.42 -11.98 -6.55
CA ALA A 135 3.64 -10.58 -6.18
C ALA A 135 2.81 -10.23 -4.94
N THR A 136 3.42 -9.57 -3.97
CA THR A 136 2.78 -9.14 -2.73
C THR A 136 2.98 -7.66 -2.52
N MET A 137 1.95 -6.99 -2.03
CA MET A 137 1.98 -5.59 -1.64
C MET A 137 1.34 -5.44 -0.26
N THR A 138 1.96 -4.69 0.63
CA THR A 138 1.45 -4.44 1.98
C THR A 138 1.30 -2.95 2.22
N LEU A 139 0.21 -2.57 2.87
CA LEU A 139 -0.03 -1.24 3.43
C LEU A 139 -0.32 -1.42 4.93
N ALA A 140 0.40 -0.72 5.78
CA ALA A 140 0.14 -0.66 7.20
C ALA A 140 -0.06 0.80 7.63
N VAL A 141 -1.02 1.04 8.51
CA VAL A 141 -1.31 2.36 9.06
C VAL A 141 -1.47 2.26 10.57
N GLY A 142 -0.73 3.08 11.31
CA GLY A 142 -0.87 3.22 12.76
C GLY A 142 -1.11 4.67 13.17
N SER A 143 -1.75 4.85 14.32
CA SER A 143 -1.94 6.17 14.95
C SER A 143 -1.01 6.30 16.14
N PHE A 144 -0.19 7.34 16.16
CA PHE A 144 0.84 7.55 17.16
C PHE A 144 0.82 8.97 17.71
N ASP A 145 1.32 9.15 18.93
CA ASP A 145 1.51 10.49 19.46
C ASP A 145 2.61 11.27 18.70
N LYS A 146 2.58 12.59 18.84
CA LYS A 146 3.51 13.47 18.13
C LYS A 146 4.98 13.18 18.44
N ALA A 147 5.30 12.77 19.66
CA ALA A 147 6.67 12.46 20.08
C ALA A 147 7.19 11.20 19.37
N SER A 148 6.34 10.18 19.27
CA SER A 148 6.60 8.93 18.54
C SER A 148 6.80 9.20 17.06
N LEU A 149 5.90 9.96 16.41
CA LEU A 149 6.05 10.35 15.01
C LEU A 149 7.34 11.15 14.76
N THR A 150 7.68 12.08 15.66
CA THR A 150 8.95 12.83 15.57
C THR A 150 10.16 11.90 15.66
N THR A 151 10.12 10.90 16.55
CA THR A 151 11.20 9.92 16.70
C THR A 151 11.36 9.06 15.44
N LEU A 152 10.25 8.60 14.86
CA LEU A 152 10.23 7.85 13.60
C LEU A 152 10.79 8.69 12.45
N LYS A 153 10.29 9.92 12.25
CA LYS A 153 10.78 10.85 11.23
C LYS A 153 12.30 11.10 11.35
N ASN A 154 12.79 11.36 12.56
CA ASN A 154 14.21 11.58 12.81
C ASN A 154 15.08 10.35 12.46
N SER A 155 14.57 9.13 12.67
CA SER A 155 15.25 7.91 12.24
C SER A 155 15.37 7.89 10.72
N LEU A 156 14.26 8.12 10.01
CA LEU A 156 14.19 8.02 8.54
C LEU A 156 15.00 9.09 7.82
N VAL A 157 15.20 10.26 8.41
CA VAL A 157 16.14 11.28 7.89
C VAL A 157 17.55 10.71 7.74
N THR A 158 17.93 9.72 8.56
CA THR A 158 19.28 9.13 8.54
C THR A 158 19.36 7.80 7.81
N THR A 159 18.24 7.10 7.62
CA THR A 159 18.20 5.74 7.05
C THR A 159 17.56 5.67 5.66
N SER A 160 16.81 6.69 5.25
CA SER A 160 15.98 6.69 4.05
C SER A 160 16.14 7.98 3.23
N ASN A 161 15.42 8.10 2.11
CA ASN A 161 15.47 9.27 1.23
C ASN A 161 14.15 10.05 1.27
N PRO A 162 14.16 11.38 1.44
CA PRO A 162 12.93 12.16 1.48
C PRO A 162 12.20 12.16 0.12
N VAL A 163 10.87 12.06 0.16
CA VAL A 163 9.97 12.05 -1.00
C VAL A 163 8.91 13.13 -0.85
N PRO A 164 9.07 14.28 -1.54
CA PRO A 164 8.11 15.38 -1.43
C PRO A 164 6.72 15.08 -1.97
N THR A 165 6.56 14.06 -2.82
CA THR A 165 5.28 13.73 -3.46
C THR A 165 4.29 13.06 -2.51
N TYR A 166 4.74 12.48 -1.39
CA TYR A 166 3.86 11.87 -0.38
C TYR A 166 3.25 12.91 0.59
N HIS A 167 2.73 14.01 0.05
CA HIS A 167 2.04 15.06 0.79
C HIS A 167 2.83 15.72 1.93
N GLY A 168 4.15 15.87 1.77
CA GLY A 168 5.00 16.73 2.60
C GLY A 168 6.09 15.97 3.35
N GLU A 169 5.72 15.02 4.20
CA GLU A 169 6.68 14.24 4.99
C GLU A 169 6.60 12.76 4.61
N GLY A 170 7.37 12.41 3.57
CA GLY A 170 7.52 11.05 3.09
C GLY A 170 8.97 10.63 2.91
N TYR A 171 9.20 9.32 2.95
CA TYR A 171 10.50 8.70 2.81
C TYR A 171 10.39 7.45 1.94
N PHE A 172 11.46 7.14 1.21
CA PHE A 172 11.55 5.93 0.42
C PHE A 172 12.96 5.35 0.44
N GLN A 173 13.02 4.03 0.58
CA GLN A 173 14.24 3.24 0.49
C GLN A 173 13.99 1.91 -0.21
N LEU A 174 15.07 1.28 -0.66
CA LEU A 174 15.07 -0.10 -1.10
C LEU A 174 15.75 -0.95 -0.03
N ASP A 175 15.09 -2.02 0.40
CA ASP A 175 15.71 -3.14 1.11
C ASP A 175 15.80 -4.34 0.17
N GLY A 176 17.00 -4.58 -0.38
CA GLY A 176 17.18 -5.51 -1.49
C GLY A 176 16.36 -5.08 -2.72
N THR A 177 15.33 -5.87 -3.05
CA THR A 177 14.39 -5.58 -4.15
C THR A 177 13.06 -5.03 -3.68
N THR A 178 12.86 -4.87 -2.38
CA THR A 178 11.62 -4.38 -1.78
C THR A 178 11.69 -2.87 -1.63
N GLY A 179 10.81 -2.14 -2.30
CA GLY A 179 10.61 -0.72 -2.00
C GLY A 179 9.78 -0.57 -0.75
N ILE A 180 10.21 0.35 0.11
CA ILE A 180 9.56 0.72 1.35
C ILE A 180 9.28 2.21 1.25
N ALA A 181 8.01 2.57 1.15
CA ALA A 181 7.50 3.92 1.17
C ALA A 181 6.87 4.20 2.53
N GLU A 182 7.26 5.30 3.14
CA GLU A 182 6.74 5.73 4.43
C GLU A 182 6.23 7.15 4.32
N ALA A 183 5.06 7.43 4.89
CA ALA A 183 4.48 8.76 4.89
C ALA A 183 3.87 9.09 6.25
N PHE A 184 3.85 10.38 6.54
CA PHE A 184 3.31 10.91 7.79
C PHE A 184 2.20 11.91 7.49
N SER A 185 1.03 11.63 8.03
CA SER A 185 -0.14 12.51 8.00
C SER A 185 -0.71 12.53 9.41
N ASP A 186 -0.20 13.44 10.26
CA ASP A 186 -0.47 13.42 11.71
C ASP A 186 -1.96 13.18 12.03
N PRO A 187 -2.32 12.22 12.91
CA PRO A 187 -1.44 11.42 13.79
C PRO A 187 -0.93 10.09 13.18
N TYR A 188 -1.00 9.93 11.86
CA TYR A 188 -0.77 8.65 11.20
C TYR A 188 0.66 8.47 10.69
N TRP A 189 1.17 7.25 10.88
CA TRP A 189 2.32 6.70 10.16
C TRP A 189 1.81 5.64 9.19
N ILE A 190 2.18 5.79 7.92
CA ILE A 190 1.75 4.96 6.80
C ILE A 190 2.99 4.29 6.24
N VAL A 191 2.97 2.97 6.12
CA VAL A 191 4.06 2.16 5.54
C VAL A 191 3.47 1.35 4.39
N ALA A 192 4.02 1.51 3.19
CA ALA A 192 3.71 0.71 2.02
C ALA A 192 4.98 0.00 1.54
N LEU A 193 4.91 -1.32 1.35
CA LEU A 193 6.07 -2.08 0.86
C LEU A 193 5.67 -3.11 -0.20
N SER A 194 6.53 -3.30 -1.18
CA SER A 194 6.35 -4.28 -2.26
C SER A 194 7.64 -4.46 -3.06
N GLY A 195 7.84 -5.66 -3.60
CA GLY A 195 8.86 -5.90 -4.64
C GLY A 195 8.56 -5.19 -5.97
N THR A 196 7.34 -4.69 -6.15
CA THR A 196 6.94 -3.90 -7.32
C THR A 196 7.27 -2.41 -7.19
N PHE A 197 7.66 -1.95 -6.00
CA PHE A 197 8.01 -0.55 -5.74
C PHE A 197 9.50 -0.33 -6.01
N SER A 198 9.89 -0.20 -7.27
CA SER A 198 11.30 0.04 -7.62
C SER A 198 11.76 1.49 -7.40
N GLU A 199 10.81 2.41 -7.23
CA GLU A 199 11.04 3.84 -7.07
C GLU A 199 9.86 4.49 -6.32
N PRO A 200 10.02 5.71 -5.77
CA PRO A 200 8.98 6.35 -4.97
C PRO A 200 7.63 6.48 -5.69
N GLY A 201 7.64 6.86 -6.97
CA GLY A 201 6.42 7.03 -7.76
C GLY A 201 5.64 5.73 -7.97
N ALA A 202 6.27 4.56 -7.82
CA ALA A 202 5.59 3.27 -7.92
C ALA A 202 4.74 2.95 -6.68
N ALA A 203 5.08 3.49 -5.50
CA ALA A 203 4.30 3.32 -4.27
C ALA A 203 3.27 4.44 -4.05
N GLU A 204 3.49 5.60 -4.69
CA GLU A 204 2.67 6.82 -4.55
C GLU A 204 1.17 6.57 -4.67
N PRO A 205 0.65 5.80 -5.67
CA PRO A 205 -0.78 5.58 -5.76
C PRO A 205 -1.39 4.89 -4.53
N LEU A 206 -0.64 4.03 -3.83
CA LEU A 206 -1.14 3.35 -2.63
C LEU A 206 -1.07 4.27 -1.40
N VAL A 207 0.05 5.00 -1.27
CA VAL A 207 0.26 5.97 -0.20
C VAL A 207 -0.80 7.08 -0.26
N ASP A 208 -1.09 7.60 -1.44
CA ASP A 208 -2.09 8.67 -1.65
C ASP A 208 -3.51 8.22 -1.31
N GLN A 209 -3.88 6.97 -1.61
CA GLN A 209 -5.18 6.44 -1.19
C GLN A 209 -5.28 6.41 0.33
N ALA A 210 -4.25 5.92 1.01
CA ALA A 210 -4.23 5.85 2.47
C ALA A 210 -4.31 7.26 3.09
N ILE A 211 -3.50 8.20 2.62
CA ILE A 211 -3.52 9.60 3.08
C ILE A 211 -4.90 10.21 2.88
N SER A 212 -5.48 10.03 1.69
CA SER A 212 -6.80 10.58 1.35
C SER A 212 -7.92 10.00 2.24
N ALA A 213 -7.89 8.70 2.48
CA ALA A 213 -8.84 8.02 3.36
C ALA A 213 -8.73 8.53 4.80
N LEU A 214 -7.50 8.69 5.31
CA LEU A 214 -7.25 9.14 6.67
C LEU A 214 -7.60 10.62 6.87
N ALA A 215 -7.34 11.47 5.88
CA ALA A 215 -7.73 12.88 5.91
C ALA A 215 -9.25 13.06 5.99
N ALA A 216 -10.04 12.13 5.43
CA ALA A 216 -11.50 12.17 5.55
C ALA A 216 -12.02 11.86 6.96
N ARG A 217 -11.14 11.40 7.86
CA ARG A 217 -11.48 10.98 9.23
C ARG A 217 -11.09 11.99 10.32
N GLY A 218 -10.38 13.07 9.98
CA GLY A 218 -9.87 14.07 10.93
C GLY A 218 -9.57 15.41 10.27
#